data_AF-A0A1F8F8T4-F1
#
_entry.id   AF-A0A1F8F8T4-F1
#
_cell.length_a   1.000
_cell.length_b   1.000
_cell.length_c   1.000
_cell.angle_alpha   90.00
_cell.angle_beta   90.00
_cell.angle_gamma   90.00
#
_symmetry.space_group_name_H-M   'P 1'
#
loop_
_entity.id
_entity.type
_entity.pdbx_description
1 polymer ?
#
loop_
_entity_poly.entity_id
_entity_poly.type
_entity_poly.pdbx_seq_one_letter_code
_entity_poly.pdbx_strand_id
1 'polypeptide(L)'
;MELNNATNAAEENLVFTKAVIAGMNGLIEFFGDKPYAQRLEERRLAEQKAAEEDRLRAEQTKTFLMFAVPTVAVLAVLGLIIACIAAKRRREGYLKGLFVQNERDIQRAKEYLVKATNAQLEARSRLVVLIAQNPTKSAWEDISTAINEAPVKINELISLLEKLEESHQSSTWRQAENESKTVSALLATAVALAGLADLVKKREQEITEARSKSPELANQYSATEQSVIETLRHKDVKDSTRQLLSQAKGKYNEAVATMEFGDGVNWLGVYALLTSALALLNKAKSSAQVDKNAAEEARRPRPVYRSSPSHRSTYSGSRRSTSGFKVGGGGRFSGGGASRGFRK
;
A
#
# COMPACT_ATOMS: atom_id res chain seq x y z
N MET A 1 -90.34 40.20 84.66
CA MET A 1 -89.84 41.44 84.05
C MET A 1 -88.37 41.60 84.42
N GLU A 2 -87.51 40.65 84.04
CA GLU A 2 -86.07 40.64 84.42
C GLU A 2 -85.19 40.10 83.27
N LEU A 3 -85.65 40.23 82.02
CA LEU A 3 -85.00 39.63 80.85
C LEU A 3 -83.92 40.50 80.19
N ASN A 4 -83.75 41.79 80.54
CA ASN A 4 -83.04 42.71 79.63
C ASN A 4 -81.65 43.20 80.05
N ASN A 5 -81.20 43.00 81.29
CA ASN A 5 -79.87 43.49 81.72
C ASN A 5 -78.76 42.42 81.72
N ALA A 6 -79.10 41.14 81.80
CA ALA A 6 -78.10 40.05 81.81
C ALA A 6 -77.52 39.73 80.42
N THR A 7 -78.24 40.07 79.35
CA THR A 7 -77.87 39.73 77.97
C THR A 7 -76.67 40.54 77.47
N ASN A 8 -76.56 41.82 77.84
CA ASN A 8 -75.47 42.67 77.36
C ASN A 8 -74.11 42.32 77.97
N ALA A 9 -74.06 41.86 79.22
CA ALA A 9 -72.81 41.43 79.87
C ALA A 9 -72.30 40.07 79.36
N ALA A 10 -73.18 39.23 78.82
CA ALA A 10 -72.82 37.93 78.25
C ALA A 10 -72.14 38.07 76.88
N GLU A 11 -72.54 39.06 76.08
CA GLU A 11 -71.97 39.27 74.74
C GLU A 11 -70.53 39.81 74.79
N GLU A 12 -70.20 40.75 75.69
CA GLU A 12 -68.83 41.28 75.82
C GLU A 12 -67.81 40.21 76.24
N ASN A 13 -68.20 39.32 77.15
CA ASN A 13 -67.34 38.19 77.57
C ASN A 13 -67.04 37.20 76.44
N LEU A 14 -68.00 37.01 75.52
CA LEU A 14 -67.86 36.10 74.39
C LEU A 14 -66.90 36.65 73.32
N VAL A 15 -66.88 37.98 73.13
CA VAL A 15 -65.94 38.64 72.21
C VAL A 15 -64.51 38.55 72.75
N PHE A 16 -64.30 38.77 74.05
CA PHE A 16 -62.99 38.65 74.67
C PHE A 16 -62.41 37.23 74.58
N THR A 17 -63.22 36.20 74.87
CA THR A 17 -62.77 34.80 74.78
C THR A 17 -62.39 34.40 73.35
N LYS A 18 -63.15 34.86 72.34
CA LYS A 18 -62.81 34.61 70.93
C LYS A 18 -61.47 35.23 70.53
N ALA A 19 -61.16 36.44 71.00
CA ALA A 19 -59.89 37.11 70.71
C ALA A 19 -58.68 36.37 71.32
N VAL A 20 -58.81 35.85 72.54
CA VAL A 20 -57.75 35.06 73.21
C VAL A 20 -57.49 33.75 72.47
N ILE A 21 -58.55 33.03 72.08
CA ILE A 21 -58.42 31.76 71.35
C ILE A 21 -57.75 31.99 69.98
N ALA A 22 -58.12 33.06 69.28
CA ALA A 22 -57.48 33.42 68.02
C ALA A 22 -55.98 33.73 68.19
N GLY A 23 -55.61 34.45 69.26
CA GLY A 23 -54.20 34.72 69.59
C GLY A 23 -53.40 33.45 69.91
N MET A 24 -53.99 32.50 70.65
CA MET A 24 -53.33 31.24 70.98
C MET A 24 -53.16 30.31 69.77
N ASN A 25 -54.14 30.25 68.87
CA ASN A 25 -54.03 29.46 67.65
C ASN A 25 -52.92 29.98 66.72
N GLY A 26 -52.77 31.30 66.60
CA GLY A 26 -51.68 31.90 65.80
C GLY A 26 -50.28 31.58 66.35
N LEU A 27 -50.14 31.40 67.67
CA LEU A 27 -48.88 30.99 68.28
C LEU A 27 -48.55 29.51 68.03
N ILE A 28 -49.55 28.62 68.05
CA ILE A 28 -49.35 27.19 67.79
C ILE A 28 -48.91 26.96 66.34
N GLU A 29 -49.52 27.68 65.39
CA GLU A 29 -49.19 27.59 63.97
C GLU A 29 -47.76 28.05 63.67
N PHE A 30 -47.24 29.05 64.40
CA PHE A 30 -45.88 29.57 64.19
C PHE A 30 -44.77 28.62 64.66
N PHE A 31 -45.00 27.84 65.73
CA PHE A 31 -43.98 26.91 66.27
C PHE A 31 -44.10 25.48 65.71
N GLY A 32 -45.22 25.15 65.08
CA GLY A 32 -45.53 23.85 64.48
C GLY A 32 -45.83 22.77 65.52
N ASP A 33 -46.75 21.85 65.17
CA ASP A 33 -47.38 20.89 66.09
C ASP A 33 -46.44 19.90 66.80
N LYS A 34 -45.18 19.77 66.36
CA LYS A 34 -44.19 18.87 66.99
C LYS A 34 -43.03 19.63 67.62
N PRO A 35 -42.71 19.39 68.90
CA PRO A 35 -41.62 20.07 69.59
C PRO A 35 -40.29 19.78 68.89
N TYR A 36 -39.41 20.79 68.82
CA TYR A 36 -38.10 20.73 68.14
C TYR A 36 -37.28 19.50 68.51
N ALA A 37 -37.37 19.05 69.77
CA ALA A 37 -36.69 17.85 70.27
C ALA A 37 -37.03 16.57 69.47
N GLN A 38 -38.31 16.36 69.12
CA GLN A 38 -38.71 15.18 68.34
C GLN A 38 -38.17 15.20 66.91
N ARG A 39 -38.14 16.36 66.25
CA ARG A 39 -37.57 16.50 64.90
C ARG A 39 -36.05 16.25 64.90
N LEU A 40 -35.37 16.61 65.98
CA LEU A 40 -33.94 16.36 66.15
C LEU A 40 -33.66 14.86 66.38
N GLU A 41 -34.51 14.17 67.14
CA GLU A 41 -34.39 12.72 67.37
C GLU A 41 -34.71 11.91 66.11
N GLU A 42 -35.74 12.27 65.36
CA GLU A 42 -36.07 11.63 64.07
C GLU A 42 -34.91 11.77 63.06
N ARG A 43 -34.25 12.94 63.00
CA ARG A 43 -33.06 13.14 62.16
C ARG A 43 -31.87 12.30 62.62
N ARG A 44 -31.61 12.21 63.93
CA ARG A 44 -30.56 11.34 64.48
C ARG A 44 -30.81 9.86 64.18
N LEU A 45 -32.06 9.41 64.29
CA LEU A 45 -32.44 8.03 63.94
C LEU A 45 -32.32 7.75 62.44
N ALA A 46 -32.66 8.73 61.58
CA ALA A 46 -32.48 8.60 60.14
C ALA A 46 -30.99 8.58 59.74
N GLU A 47 -30.15 9.42 60.36
CA GLU A 47 -28.70 9.42 60.17
C GLU A 47 -28.05 8.12 60.66
N GLN A 48 -28.51 7.57 61.79
CA GLN A 48 -28.05 6.27 62.29
C GLN A 48 -28.43 5.13 61.36
N LYS A 49 -29.68 5.09 60.86
CA LYS A 49 -30.11 4.09 59.87
C LYS A 49 -29.36 4.21 58.56
N ALA A 50 -29.14 5.42 58.06
CA ALA A 50 -28.34 5.64 56.86
C ALA A 50 -26.89 5.16 57.05
N ALA A 51 -26.28 5.45 58.22
CA ALA A 51 -24.94 4.99 58.55
C ALA A 51 -24.85 3.45 58.70
N GLU A 52 -25.89 2.80 59.22
CA GLU A 52 -25.98 1.34 59.29
C GLU A 52 -26.15 0.69 57.91
N GLU A 53 -27.01 1.24 57.06
CA GLU A 53 -27.18 0.79 55.67
C GLU A 53 -25.89 0.95 54.86
N ASP A 54 -25.17 2.06 55.04
CA ASP A 54 -23.88 2.30 54.38
C ASP A 54 -22.81 1.32 54.87
N ARG A 55 -22.82 0.95 56.16
CA ARG A 55 -21.94 -0.10 56.69
C ARG A 55 -22.24 -1.48 56.09
N LEU A 56 -23.53 -1.84 56.00
CA LEU A 56 -23.94 -3.12 55.39
C LEU A 56 -23.58 -3.17 53.90
N ARG A 57 -23.74 -2.08 53.16
CA ARG A 57 -23.30 -1.97 51.76
C ARG A 57 -21.78 -2.06 51.64
N ALA A 58 -21.03 -1.44 52.54
CA ALA A 58 -19.57 -1.53 52.57
C ALA A 58 -19.10 -2.97 52.86
N GLU A 59 -19.75 -3.68 53.78
CA GLU A 59 -19.44 -5.08 54.09
C GLU A 59 -19.81 -6.03 52.94
N GLN A 60 -20.98 -5.83 52.31
CA GLN A 60 -21.39 -6.62 51.16
C GLN A 60 -20.46 -6.40 49.96
N THR A 61 -20.07 -5.16 49.67
CA THR A 61 -19.13 -4.85 48.57
C THR A 61 -17.73 -5.38 48.86
N LYS A 62 -17.25 -5.29 50.10
CA LYS A 62 -15.98 -5.89 50.52
C LYS A 62 -15.98 -7.41 50.33
N THR A 63 -17.04 -8.08 50.78
CA THR A 63 -17.19 -9.54 50.66
C THR A 63 -17.28 -9.93 49.18
N PHE A 64 -18.06 -9.20 48.38
CA PHE A 64 -18.15 -9.42 46.93
C PHE A 64 -16.80 -9.25 46.24
N LEU A 65 -16.05 -8.17 46.52
CA LEU A 65 -14.72 -7.94 45.93
C LEU A 65 -13.71 -9.00 46.36
N MET A 66 -13.78 -9.48 47.62
CA MET A 66 -12.89 -10.52 48.14
C MET A 66 -13.00 -11.84 47.36
N PHE A 67 -14.18 -12.15 46.79
CA PHE A 67 -14.37 -13.33 45.95
C PHE A 67 -14.31 -13.02 44.45
N ALA A 68 -14.90 -11.92 43.98
CA ALA A 68 -14.97 -11.58 42.56
C ALA A 68 -13.58 -11.33 41.94
N VAL A 69 -12.70 -10.60 42.63
CA VAL A 69 -11.35 -10.29 42.13
C VAL A 69 -10.51 -11.56 41.90
N PRO A 70 -10.37 -12.50 42.87
CA PRO A 70 -9.65 -13.74 42.60
C PRO A 70 -10.34 -14.62 41.56
N THR A 71 -11.67 -14.69 41.51
CA THR A 71 -12.37 -15.46 40.48
C THR A 71 -12.09 -14.93 39.07
N VAL A 72 -12.15 -13.61 38.85
CA VAL A 72 -11.82 -12.99 37.56
C VAL A 72 -10.34 -13.20 37.23
N ALA A 73 -9.45 -13.10 38.21
CA ALA A 73 -8.02 -13.36 38.00
C ALA A 73 -7.76 -14.81 37.56
N VAL A 74 -8.41 -15.80 38.17
CA VAL A 74 -8.31 -17.22 37.78
C VAL A 74 -8.83 -17.43 36.36
N LEU A 75 -9.98 -16.83 36.01
CA LEU A 75 -10.53 -16.93 34.65
C LEU A 75 -9.61 -16.28 33.60
N ALA A 76 -8.97 -15.15 33.93
CA ALA A 76 -8.00 -14.51 33.05
C ALA A 76 -6.76 -15.40 32.81
N VAL A 77 -6.23 -16.05 33.86
CA VAL A 77 -5.12 -16.99 33.74
C VAL A 77 -5.50 -18.22 32.91
N LEU A 78 -6.68 -18.79 33.14
CA LEU A 78 -7.20 -19.90 32.34
C LEU A 78 -7.38 -19.49 30.87
N GLY A 79 -7.91 -18.30 30.62
CA GLY A 79 -8.04 -17.73 29.27
C GLY A 79 -6.69 -17.58 28.57
N LEU A 80 -5.66 -17.10 29.27
CA LEU A 80 -4.29 -17.02 28.74
C LEU A 80 -3.72 -18.41 28.41
N ILE A 81 -3.91 -19.40 29.29
CA ILE A 81 -3.46 -20.78 29.05
C ILE A 81 -4.13 -21.34 27.79
N ILE A 82 -5.46 -21.18 27.65
CA ILE A 82 -6.21 -21.63 26.47
C ILE A 82 -5.70 -20.93 25.21
N ALA A 83 -5.46 -19.62 25.26
CA ALA A 83 -4.92 -18.86 24.14
C ALA A 83 -3.52 -19.36 23.73
N CYS A 84 -2.63 -19.64 24.69
CA CYS A 84 -1.32 -20.23 24.43
C CYS A 84 -1.42 -21.61 23.79
N ILE A 85 -2.32 -22.49 24.26
CA ILE A 85 -2.55 -23.82 23.67
C ILE A 85 -3.07 -23.69 22.23
N ALA A 86 -4.03 -22.79 21.99
CA ALA A 86 -4.58 -22.54 20.67
C ALA A 86 -3.51 -21.99 19.70
N ALA A 87 -2.69 -21.04 20.15
CA ALA A 87 -1.57 -20.50 19.38
C ALA A 87 -0.55 -21.59 19.03
N LYS A 88 -0.20 -22.45 20.00
CA LYS A 88 0.69 -23.59 19.77
C LYS A 88 0.11 -24.57 18.73
N ARG A 89 -1.15 -24.98 18.86
CA ARG A 89 -1.82 -25.87 17.89
C ARG A 89 -1.84 -25.29 16.47
N ARG A 90 -2.12 -23.98 16.34
CA ARG A 90 -2.07 -23.29 15.05
C ARG A 90 -0.67 -23.32 14.45
N ARG A 91 0.36 -23.05 15.27
CA ARG A 91 1.77 -23.11 14.83
C ARG A 91 2.18 -24.52 14.41
N GLU A 92 1.76 -25.55 15.14
CA GLU A 92 2.00 -26.95 14.77
C GLU A 92 1.33 -27.31 13.44
N GLY A 93 0.06 -26.92 13.25
CA GLY A 93 -0.66 -27.12 12.00
C GLY A 93 0.02 -26.43 10.82
N TYR A 94 0.44 -25.18 11.01
CA TYR A 94 1.21 -24.42 10.00
C TYR A 94 2.51 -25.14 9.63
N LEU A 95 3.31 -25.55 10.61
CA LEU A 95 4.60 -26.19 10.36
C LEU A 95 4.47 -27.57 9.69
N LYS A 96 3.45 -28.36 10.08
CA LYS A 96 3.12 -29.62 9.39
C LYS A 96 2.70 -29.37 7.93
N GLY A 97 1.88 -28.35 7.69
CA GLY A 97 1.50 -27.96 6.33
C GLY A 97 2.71 -27.55 5.49
N LEU A 98 3.60 -26.75 6.08
CA LEU A 98 4.84 -26.31 5.42
C LEU A 98 5.79 -27.47 5.14
N PHE A 99 5.89 -28.45 6.04
CA PHE A 99 6.69 -29.66 5.83
C PHE A 99 6.22 -30.43 4.58
N VAL A 100 4.92 -30.70 4.48
CA VAL A 100 4.33 -31.36 3.30
C VAL A 100 4.49 -30.52 2.04
N GLN A 101 4.41 -29.18 2.15
CA GLN A 101 4.65 -28.31 1.01
C GLN A 101 6.09 -28.37 0.53
N ASN A 102 7.06 -28.30 1.45
CA ASN A 102 8.48 -28.44 1.13
C ASN A 102 8.75 -29.77 0.42
N GLU A 103 8.18 -30.88 0.90
CA GLU A 103 8.32 -32.18 0.25
C GLU A 103 7.86 -32.15 -1.21
N ARG A 104 6.69 -31.56 -1.48
CA ARG A 104 6.18 -31.42 -2.86
C ARG A 104 7.07 -30.51 -3.70
N ASP A 105 7.57 -29.43 -3.13
CA ASP A 105 8.41 -28.46 -3.84
C ASP A 105 9.80 -29.04 -4.15
N ILE A 106 10.35 -29.89 -3.26
CA ILE A 106 11.54 -30.71 -3.49
C ILE A 106 11.32 -31.64 -4.69
N GLN A 107 10.21 -32.39 -4.72
CA GLN A 107 9.90 -33.29 -5.83
C GLN A 107 9.72 -32.54 -7.16
N ARG A 108 9.01 -31.41 -7.13
CA ARG A 108 8.88 -30.55 -8.33
C ARG A 108 10.22 -30.03 -8.80
N ALA A 109 11.10 -29.63 -7.88
CA ALA A 109 12.40 -29.14 -8.26
C ALA A 109 13.25 -30.22 -8.95
N LYS A 110 13.15 -31.47 -8.50
CA LYS A 110 13.75 -32.63 -9.16
C LYS A 110 13.29 -32.74 -10.61
N GLU A 111 11.97 -32.69 -10.85
CA GLU A 111 11.41 -32.70 -12.20
C GLU A 111 11.91 -31.52 -13.05
N TYR A 112 11.96 -30.32 -12.47
CA TYR A 112 12.45 -29.13 -13.18
C TYR A 112 13.95 -29.17 -13.47
N LEU A 113 14.77 -29.78 -12.62
CA LEU A 113 16.20 -29.96 -12.90
C LEU A 113 16.42 -30.94 -14.06
N VAL A 114 15.63 -32.01 -14.16
CA VAL A 114 15.67 -32.90 -15.33
C VAL A 114 15.27 -32.12 -16.60
N LYS A 115 14.20 -31.31 -16.52
CA LYS A 115 13.79 -30.44 -17.63
C LYS A 115 14.87 -29.42 -17.98
N ALA A 116 15.55 -28.84 -17.00
CA ALA A 116 16.64 -27.88 -17.18
C ALA A 116 17.81 -28.49 -17.94
N THR A 117 18.20 -29.72 -17.63
CA THR A 117 19.25 -30.44 -18.38
C THR A 117 18.88 -30.61 -19.85
N ASN A 118 17.64 -31.04 -20.14
CA ASN A 118 17.18 -31.18 -21.52
C ASN A 118 17.08 -29.83 -22.24
N ALA A 119 16.52 -28.82 -21.57
CA ALA A 119 16.39 -27.47 -22.09
C ALA A 119 17.75 -26.82 -22.34
N GLN A 120 18.77 -27.12 -21.54
CA GLN A 120 20.13 -26.64 -21.74
C GLN A 120 20.76 -27.21 -23.01
N LEU A 121 20.55 -28.50 -23.32
CA LEU A 121 21.01 -29.12 -24.56
C LEU A 121 20.29 -28.54 -25.78
N GLU A 122 18.97 -28.38 -25.70
CA GLU A 122 18.18 -27.75 -26.76
C GLU A 122 18.58 -26.27 -26.97
N ALA A 123 18.77 -25.52 -25.88
CA ALA A 123 19.19 -24.13 -25.95
C ALA A 123 20.56 -24.00 -26.63
N ARG A 124 21.49 -24.93 -26.38
CA ARG A 124 22.80 -24.96 -27.07
C ARG A 124 22.66 -25.18 -28.56
N SER A 125 21.84 -26.13 -29.01
CA SER A 125 21.68 -26.40 -30.45
C SER A 125 21.02 -25.22 -31.16
N ARG A 126 19.99 -24.63 -30.56
CA ARG A 126 19.33 -23.42 -31.07
C ARG A 126 20.26 -22.21 -31.09
N LEU A 127 21.10 -22.03 -30.06
CA LEU A 127 22.06 -20.93 -30.01
C LEU A 127 23.02 -20.96 -31.21
N VAL A 128 23.47 -22.14 -31.64
CA VAL A 128 24.32 -22.27 -32.84
C VAL A 128 23.61 -21.76 -34.09
N VAL A 129 22.32 -22.14 -34.26
CA VAL A 129 21.49 -21.65 -35.36
C VAL A 129 21.30 -20.13 -35.27
N LEU A 130 21.04 -19.61 -34.08
CA LEU A 130 20.85 -18.19 -33.84
C LEU A 130 22.11 -17.38 -34.19
N ILE A 131 23.29 -17.87 -33.78
CA ILE A 131 24.59 -17.25 -34.11
C ILE A 131 24.83 -17.26 -35.62
N ALA A 132 24.51 -18.37 -36.30
CA ALA A 132 24.65 -18.47 -37.75
C ALA A 132 23.73 -17.50 -38.50
N GLN A 133 22.50 -17.29 -38.00
CA GLN A 133 21.54 -16.36 -38.59
C GLN A 133 21.84 -14.90 -38.23
N ASN A 134 22.48 -14.64 -37.09
CA ASN A 134 22.72 -13.31 -36.54
C ASN A 134 24.09 -13.25 -35.87
N PRO A 135 25.17 -13.00 -36.64
CA PRO A 135 26.53 -13.11 -36.13
C PRO A 135 26.90 -11.97 -35.15
N THR A 136 26.09 -10.92 -35.02
CA THR A 136 26.37 -9.83 -34.08
C THR A 136 26.29 -10.30 -32.62
N LYS A 137 27.42 -10.21 -31.90
CA LYS A 137 27.54 -10.65 -30.50
C LYS A 137 26.45 -10.09 -29.57
N SER A 138 26.12 -8.81 -29.70
CA SER A 138 25.11 -8.15 -28.85
C SER A 138 23.71 -8.76 -28.93
N ALA A 139 23.41 -9.57 -29.95
CA ALA A 139 22.11 -10.22 -30.08
C ALA A 139 21.98 -11.50 -29.22
N TRP A 140 23.10 -12.12 -28.84
CA TRP A 140 23.11 -13.45 -28.22
C TRP A 140 24.09 -13.63 -27.05
N GLU A 141 24.98 -12.67 -26.78
CA GLU A 141 26.05 -12.80 -25.77
C GLU A 141 25.53 -13.12 -24.36
N ASP A 142 24.49 -12.41 -23.90
CA ASP A 142 23.86 -12.65 -22.59
C ASP A 142 23.30 -14.09 -22.49
N ILE A 143 22.71 -14.57 -23.58
CA ILE A 143 22.09 -15.89 -23.69
C ILE A 143 23.17 -16.97 -23.70
N SER A 144 24.23 -16.77 -24.48
CA SER A 144 25.39 -17.65 -24.53
C SER A 144 26.03 -17.80 -23.16
N THR A 145 26.22 -16.69 -22.44
CA THR A 145 26.73 -16.71 -21.07
C THR A 145 25.85 -17.54 -20.15
N ALA A 146 24.53 -17.29 -20.17
CA ALA A 146 23.58 -18.05 -19.36
C ALA A 146 23.60 -19.56 -19.67
N ILE A 147 23.65 -19.95 -20.95
CA ILE A 147 23.70 -21.34 -21.40
C ILE A 147 25.03 -22.02 -21.03
N ASN A 148 26.14 -21.28 -21.04
CA ASN A 148 27.46 -21.81 -20.71
C ASN A 148 27.64 -21.99 -19.19
N GLU A 149 27.04 -21.13 -18.37
CA GLU A 149 27.02 -21.28 -16.92
C GLU A 149 26.00 -22.31 -16.42
N ALA A 150 24.96 -22.60 -17.20
CA ALA A 150 23.87 -23.48 -16.79
C ALA A 150 24.31 -24.87 -16.30
N PRO A 151 25.26 -25.59 -16.93
CA PRO A 151 25.70 -26.89 -16.44
C PRO A 151 26.26 -26.86 -15.02
N VAL A 152 27.05 -25.83 -14.68
CA VAL A 152 27.63 -25.66 -13.35
C VAL A 152 26.51 -25.43 -12.34
N LYS A 153 25.59 -24.52 -12.64
CA LYS A 153 24.42 -24.22 -11.80
C LYS A 153 23.50 -25.42 -11.61
N ILE A 154 23.24 -26.21 -12.65
CA ILE A 154 22.44 -27.43 -12.57
C ILE A 154 23.09 -28.43 -11.62
N ASN A 155 24.40 -28.67 -11.75
CA ASN A 155 25.13 -29.59 -10.86
C ASN A 155 25.15 -29.13 -9.40
N GLU A 156 25.30 -27.83 -9.16
CA GLU A 156 25.21 -27.24 -7.82
C GLU A 156 23.81 -27.46 -7.21
N LEU A 157 22.76 -27.26 -8.01
CA LEU A 157 21.37 -27.45 -7.57
C LEU A 157 21.02 -28.92 -7.36
N ILE A 158 21.55 -29.85 -8.16
CA ILE A 158 21.41 -31.29 -7.93
C ILE A 158 22.05 -31.67 -6.59
N SER A 159 23.28 -31.22 -6.35
CA SER A 159 23.98 -31.48 -5.08
C SER A 159 23.25 -30.88 -3.87
N LEU A 160 22.64 -29.69 -4.04
CA LEU A 160 21.82 -29.06 -3.01
C LEU A 160 20.50 -29.80 -2.78
N LEU A 161 19.87 -30.28 -3.85
CA LEU A 161 18.65 -31.08 -3.80
C LEU A 161 18.87 -32.38 -3.02
N GLU A 162 19.95 -33.11 -3.29
CA GLU A 162 20.29 -34.35 -2.59
C GLU A 162 20.46 -34.11 -1.08
N LYS A 163 21.19 -33.06 -0.69
CA LYS A 163 21.34 -32.66 0.72
C LYS A 163 20.01 -32.27 1.36
N LEU A 164 19.15 -31.57 0.63
CA LEU A 164 17.82 -31.18 1.12
C LEU A 164 16.88 -32.39 1.23
N GLU A 165 16.92 -33.34 0.31
CA GLU A 165 16.16 -34.59 0.38
C GLU A 165 16.57 -35.39 1.63
N GLU A 166 17.88 -35.58 1.85
CA GLU A 166 18.40 -36.29 3.03
C GLU A 166 18.06 -35.57 4.35
N SER A 167 18.25 -34.24 4.38
CA SER A 167 17.87 -33.42 5.53
C SER A 167 16.37 -33.52 5.81
N HIS A 168 15.53 -33.37 4.78
CA HIS A 168 14.08 -33.37 4.94
C HIS A 168 13.54 -34.73 5.40
N GLN A 169 14.08 -35.83 4.89
CA GLN A 169 13.71 -37.20 5.29
C GLN A 169 14.09 -37.53 6.74
N SER A 170 15.22 -37.01 7.22
CA SER A 170 15.70 -37.22 8.60
C SER A 170 15.16 -36.18 9.60
N SER A 171 14.52 -35.13 9.10
CA SER A 171 14.05 -33.99 9.89
C SER A 171 12.62 -34.18 10.42
N THR A 172 12.22 -33.26 11.29
CA THR A 172 10.85 -33.18 11.80
C THR A 172 10.18 -31.92 11.26
N TRP A 173 8.84 -31.92 11.22
CA TRP A 173 8.05 -30.73 10.81
C TRP A 173 8.43 -29.44 11.54
N ARG A 174 9.09 -29.52 12.70
CA ARG A 174 9.59 -28.35 13.44
C ARG A 174 10.67 -27.56 12.70
N GLN A 175 11.43 -28.18 11.80
CA GLN A 175 12.48 -27.51 11.02
C GLN A 175 11.99 -27.04 9.63
N ALA A 176 10.73 -27.31 9.28
CA ALA A 176 10.19 -26.99 7.96
C ALA A 176 10.35 -25.52 7.55
N GLU A 177 10.27 -24.60 8.51
CA GLU A 177 10.43 -23.16 8.23
C GLU A 177 11.88 -22.78 7.87
N ASN A 178 12.86 -23.46 8.47
CA ASN A 178 14.28 -23.24 8.15
C ASN A 178 14.60 -23.75 6.74
N GLU A 179 14.03 -24.89 6.36
CA GLU A 179 14.22 -25.50 5.04
C GLU A 179 13.43 -24.77 3.93
N SER A 180 12.26 -24.21 4.26
CA SER A 180 11.31 -23.68 3.28
C SER A 180 11.92 -22.60 2.36
N LYS A 181 12.77 -21.72 2.91
CA LYS A 181 13.44 -20.69 2.10
C LYS A 181 14.39 -21.30 1.08
N THR A 182 15.16 -22.30 1.49
CA THR A 182 16.12 -22.98 0.62
C THR A 182 15.39 -23.80 -0.44
N VAL A 183 14.32 -24.52 -0.08
CA VAL A 183 13.49 -25.28 -1.02
C VAL A 183 12.84 -24.36 -2.05
N SER A 184 12.26 -23.24 -1.60
CA SER A 184 11.62 -22.26 -2.49
C SER A 184 12.63 -21.63 -3.45
N ALA A 185 13.83 -21.27 -2.97
CA ALA A 185 14.90 -20.73 -3.81
C ALA A 185 15.37 -21.76 -4.84
N LEU A 186 15.60 -23.00 -4.41
CA LEU A 186 15.98 -24.11 -5.28
C LEU A 186 14.94 -24.32 -6.38
N LEU A 187 13.65 -24.41 -6.03
CA LEU A 187 12.56 -24.57 -7.00
C LEU A 187 12.52 -23.42 -7.99
N ALA A 188 12.58 -22.17 -7.53
CA ALA A 188 12.57 -21.00 -8.40
C ALA A 188 13.74 -21.00 -9.40
N THR A 189 14.95 -21.35 -8.94
CA THR A 189 16.12 -21.44 -9.81
C THR A 189 16.03 -22.60 -10.82
N ALA A 190 15.52 -23.76 -10.41
CA ALA A 190 15.29 -24.90 -11.29
C ALA A 190 14.27 -24.57 -12.39
N VAL A 191 13.18 -23.90 -12.05
CA VAL A 191 12.18 -23.41 -13.02
C VAL A 191 12.78 -22.43 -14.02
N ALA A 192 13.61 -21.48 -13.55
CA ALA A 192 14.27 -20.52 -14.42
C ALA A 192 15.21 -21.21 -15.43
N LEU A 193 15.99 -22.21 -14.98
CA LEU A 193 16.88 -22.99 -15.85
C LEU A 193 16.10 -23.87 -16.82
N ALA A 194 14.95 -24.42 -16.41
CA ALA A 194 14.06 -25.17 -17.31
C ALA A 194 13.50 -24.31 -18.47
N GLY A 195 13.45 -22.99 -18.29
CA GLY A 195 13.04 -22.03 -19.33
C GLY A 195 14.15 -21.57 -20.28
N LEU A 196 15.37 -22.12 -20.21
CA LEU A 196 16.50 -21.67 -21.04
C LEU A 196 16.23 -21.79 -22.55
N ALA A 197 15.59 -22.88 -23.00
CA ALA A 197 15.27 -23.07 -24.41
C ALA A 197 14.24 -22.04 -24.91
N ASP A 198 13.25 -21.71 -24.08
CA ASP A 198 12.25 -20.68 -24.39
C ASP A 198 12.89 -19.30 -24.49
N LEU A 199 13.94 -19.02 -23.72
CA LEU A 199 14.69 -17.77 -23.79
C LEU A 199 15.35 -17.61 -25.17
N VAL A 200 15.98 -18.67 -25.70
CA VAL A 200 16.55 -18.66 -27.06
C VAL A 200 15.45 -18.47 -28.09
N LYS A 201 14.36 -19.22 -27.98
CA LYS A 201 13.21 -19.13 -28.90
C LYS A 201 12.59 -17.73 -28.92
N LYS A 202 12.45 -17.10 -27.77
CA LYS A 202 11.96 -15.72 -27.66
C LYS A 202 12.90 -14.74 -28.36
N ARG A 203 14.22 -14.92 -28.22
CA ARG A 203 15.20 -14.08 -28.90
C ARG A 203 15.13 -14.25 -30.43
N GLU A 204 14.98 -15.47 -30.92
CA GLU A 204 14.76 -15.75 -32.35
C GLU A 204 13.53 -15.01 -32.88
N GLN A 205 12.43 -15.02 -32.11
CA GLN A 205 11.20 -14.29 -32.45
C GLN A 205 11.41 -12.78 -32.46
N GLU A 206 12.05 -12.21 -31.43
CA GLU A 206 12.36 -10.79 -31.35
C GLU A 206 13.19 -10.31 -32.54
N ILE A 207 14.19 -11.09 -32.96
CA ILE A 207 15.03 -10.79 -34.11
C ILE A 207 14.22 -10.85 -35.41
N THR A 208 13.40 -11.89 -35.57
CA THR A 208 12.54 -12.06 -36.76
C THR A 208 11.57 -10.89 -36.89
N GLU A 209 10.93 -10.52 -35.78
CA GLU A 209 10.05 -9.35 -35.73
C GLU A 209 10.81 -8.06 -36.04
N ALA A 210 11.96 -7.83 -35.41
CA ALA A 210 12.78 -6.66 -35.65
C ALA A 210 13.19 -6.55 -37.12
N ARG A 211 13.57 -7.67 -37.76
CA ARG A 211 13.90 -7.73 -39.19
C ARG A 211 12.70 -7.37 -40.06
N SER A 212 11.51 -7.88 -39.73
CA SER A 212 10.29 -7.61 -40.50
C SER A 212 9.79 -6.15 -40.36
N LYS A 213 9.86 -5.58 -39.15
CA LYS A 213 9.31 -4.25 -38.83
C LYS A 213 10.27 -3.11 -39.12
N SER A 214 11.59 -3.34 -39.15
CA SER A 214 12.57 -2.28 -39.37
C SER A 214 12.37 -1.52 -40.69
N PRO A 215 12.12 -2.18 -41.84
CA PRO A 215 11.82 -1.46 -43.10
C PRO A 215 10.57 -0.59 -43.01
N GLU A 216 9.51 -1.06 -42.32
CA GLU A 216 8.28 -0.29 -42.12
C GLU A 216 8.54 0.97 -41.29
N LEU A 217 9.32 0.85 -40.20
CA LEU A 217 9.72 1.98 -39.37
C LEU A 217 10.60 2.98 -40.12
N ALA A 218 11.49 2.50 -41.00
CA ALA A 218 12.31 3.36 -41.84
C ALA A 218 11.44 4.17 -42.81
N ASN A 219 10.49 3.52 -43.49
CA ASN A 219 9.53 4.19 -44.38
C ASN A 219 8.66 5.20 -43.61
N GLN A 220 8.20 4.82 -42.42
CA GLN A 220 7.42 5.71 -41.55
C GLN A 220 8.24 6.94 -41.13
N TYR A 221 9.53 6.75 -40.81
CA TYR A 221 10.44 7.85 -40.50
C TYR A 221 10.54 8.81 -41.68
N SER A 222 10.88 8.33 -42.88
CA SER A 222 11.01 9.18 -44.07
C SER A 222 9.71 9.94 -44.39
N ALA A 223 8.54 9.29 -44.24
CA ALA A 223 7.25 9.93 -44.46
C ALA A 223 6.93 11.02 -43.42
N THR A 224 7.31 10.82 -42.16
CA THR A 224 7.07 11.81 -41.09
C THR A 224 8.11 12.93 -41.07
N GLU A 225 9.33 12.66 -41.48
CA GLU A 225 10.45 13.60 -41.43
C GLU A 225 10.13 14.92 -42.13
N GLN A 226 9.62 14.86 -43.37
CA GLN A 226 9.34 16.07 -44.17
C GLN A 226 8.31 16.99 -43.48
N SER A 227 7.23 16.41 -42.94
CA SER A 227 6.21 17.15 -42.19
C SER A 227 6.78 17.80 -40.91
N VAL A 228 7.70 17.12 -40.23
CA VAL A 228 8.35 17.65 -39.02
C VAL A 228 9.32 18.77 -39.39
N ILE A 229 10.09 18.64 -40.47
CA ILE A 229 10.98 19.70 -40.99
C ILE A 229 10.20 20.99 -41.23
N GLU A 230 9.07 20.90 -41.93
CA GLU A 230 8.21 22.07 -42.19
C GLU A 230 7.71 22.72 -40.90
N THR A 231 7.30 21.90 -39.93
CA THR A 231 6.83 22.39 -38.62
C THR A 231 7.92 23.16 -37.87
N LEU A 232 9.17 22.68 -37.93
CA LEU A 232 10.34 23.21 -37.23
C LEU A 232 10.96 24.46 -37.88
N ARG A 233 10.67 24.71 -39.16
CA ARG A 233 11.12 25.93 -39.87
C ARG A 233 10.44 27.21 -39.37
N HIS A 234 9.38 27.10 -38.57
CA HIS A 234 8.70 28.26 -38.02
C HIS A 234 9.63 29.08 -37.12
N LYS A 235 9.56 30.42 -37.25
CA LYS A 235 10.44 31.36 -36.54
C LYS A 235 10.40 31.25 -35.01
N ASP A 236 9.27 30.82 -34.47
CA ASP A 236 9.03 30.73 -33.03
C ASP A 236 9.50 29.42 -32.38
N VAL A 237 10.05 28.51 -33.18
CA VAL A 237 10.58 27.24 -32.67
C VAL A 237 12.02 27.44 -32.21
N LYS A 238 12.33 26.93 -31.01
CA LYS A 238 13.66 27.08 -30.39
C LYS A 238 14.69 26.15 -31.04
N ASP A 239 15.96 26.54 -30.96
CA ASP A 239 17.06 25.75 -31.49
C ASP A 239 17.24 24.41 -30.76
N SER A 240 16.94 24.33 -29.45
CA SER A 240 16.93 23.08 -28.70
C SER A 240 15.89 22.08 -29.25
N THR A 241 14.74 22.57 -29.71
CA THR A 241 13.72 21.74 -30.37
C THR A 241 14.18 21.31 -31.76
N ARG A 242 14.87 22.17 -32.51
CA ARG A 242 15.49 21.79 -33.80
C ARG A 242 16.61 20.77 -33.64
N GLN A 243 17.35 20.80 -32.53
CA GLN A 243 18.40 19.82 -32.24
C GLN A 243 17.84 18.38 -32.13
N LEU A 244 16.59 18.21 -31.71
CA LEU A 244 15.93 16.89 -31.68
C LEU A 244 15.82 16.26 -33.08
N LEU A 245 15.59 17.08 -34.12
CA LEU A 245 15.59 16.59 -35.51
C LEU A 245 16.99 16.11 -35.92
N SER A 246 18.04 16.84 -35.54
CA SER A 246 19.42 16.42 -35.81
C SER A 246 19.77 15.10 -35.11
N GLN A 247 19.35 14.93 -33.86
CA GLN A 247 19.51 13.66 -33.13
C GLN A 247 18.73 12.52 -33.78
N ALA A 248 17.47 12.79 -34.19
CA ALA A 248 16.64 11.82 -34.90
C ALA A 248 17.31 11.37 -36.21
N LYS A 249 17.83 12.31 -36.99
CA LYS A 249 18.56 12.05 -38.24
C LYS A 249 19.81 11.22 -38.00
N GLY A 250 20.59 11.57 -36.96
CA GLY A 250 21.76 10.79 -36.57
C GLY A 250 21.41 9.32 -36.31
N LYS A 251 20.33 9.07 -35.57
CA LYS A 251 19.86 7.71 -35.26
C LYS A 251 19.30 6.97 -36.47
N TYR A 252 18.55 7.66 -37.34
CA TYR A 252 18.06 7.08 -38.58
C TYR A 252 19.21 6.70 -39.53
N ASN A 253 20.17 7.60 -39.74
CA ASN A 253 21.33 7.34 -40.59
C ASN A 253 22.19 6.20 -40.05
N GLU A 254 22.40 6.14 -38.73
CA GLU A 254 23.08 5.03 -38.05
C GLU A 254 22.34 3.70 -38.31
N ALA A 255 21.00 3.69 -38.25
CA ALA A 255 20.20 2.51 -38.53
C ALA A 255 20.29 2.08 -40.00
N VAL A 256 20.17 3.01 -40.94
CA VAL A 256 20.23 2.74 -42.39
C VAL A 256 21.61 2.22 -42.77
N ALA A 257 22.68 2.88 -42.31
CA ALA A 257 24.04 2.39 -42.51
C ALA A 257 24.21 0.98 -41.95
N THR A 258 23.63 0.70 -40.77
CA THR A 258 23.67 -0.65 -40.18
C THR A 258 22.93 -1.69 -41.03
N MET A 259 21.81 -1.32 -41.67
CA MET A 259 21.05 -2.21 -42.56
C MET A 259 21.78 -2.57 -43.85
N GLU A 260 22.74 -1.76 -44.29
CA GLU A 260 23.52 -1.99 -45.52
C GLU A 260 24.60 -3.07 -45.36
N PHE A 261 24.94 -3.49 -44.13
CA PHE A 261 25.98 -4.49 -43.84
C PHE A 261 25.59 -5.98 -44.11
N GLY A 262 24.58 -6.23 -44.96
CA GLY A 262 24.28 -7.57 -45.49
C GLY A 262 23.89 -8.61 -44.43
N ASP A 263 24.56 -9.77 -44.41
CA ASP A 263 24.21 -10.90 -43.53
C ASP A 263 24.62 -10.70 -42.06
N GLY A 264 25.33 -9.62 -41.73
CA GLY A 264 25.85 -9.32 -40.39
C GLY A 264 25.01 -8.37 -39.54
N VAL A 265 23.79 -8.05 -39.97
CA VAL A 265 22.99 -6.94 -39.44
C VAL A 265 22.42 -7.26 -38.06
N ASN A 266 22.69 -6.38 -37.09
CA ASN A 266 22.04 -6.40 -35.79
C ASN A 266 20.61 -5.84 -35.87
N TRP A 267 19.66 -6.67 -36.30
CA TRP A 267 18.27 -6.24 -36.48
C TRP A 267 17.63 -5.66 -35.22
N LEU A 268 17.99 -6.17 -34.03
CA LEU A 268 17.52 -5.60 -32.75
C LEU A 268 18.04 -4.18 -32.54
N GLY A 269 19.33 -3.95 -32.83
CA GLY A 269 19.95 -2.63 -32.78
C GLY A 269 19.31 -1.66 -33.78
N VAL A 270 19.11 -2.10 -35.03
CA VAL A 270 18.43 -1.32 -36.07
C VAL A 270 17.02 -0.92 -35.62
N TYR A 271 16.22 -1.88 -35.14
CA TYR A 271 14.88 -1.63 -34.65
C TYR A 271 14.86 -0.62 -33.49
N ALA A 272 15.79 -0.75 -32.54
CA ALA A 272 15.94 0.20 -31.44
C ALA A 272 16.33 1.62 -31.91
N LEU A 273 17.21 1.73 -32.89
CA LEU A 273 17.61 3.02 -33.46
C LEU A 273 16.44 3.69 -34.21
N LEU A 274 15.70 2.95 -35.03
CA LEU A 274 14.56 3.47 -35.80
C LEU A 274 13.40 3.90 -34.89
N THR A 275 13.06 3.08 -33.89
CA THR A 275 12.04 3.45 -32.89
C THR A 275 12.43 4.69 -32.12
N SER A 276 13.70 4.82 -31.71
CA SER A 276 14.24 6.02 -31.07
C SER A 276 14.18 7.24 -31.99
N ALA A 277 14.55 7.08 -33.27
CA ALA A 277 14.50 8.14 -34.27
C ALA A 277 13.07 8.68 -34.48
N LEU A 278 12.08 7.79 -34.60
CA LEU A 278 10.66 8.15 -34.68
C LEU A 278 10.16 8.83 -33.40
N ALA A 279 10.55 8.34 -32.23
CA ALA A 279 10.20 8.97 -30.96
C ALA A 279 10.76 10.40 -30.85
N LEU A 280 11.99 10.63 -31.30
CA LEU A 280 12.61 11.95 -31.36
C LEU A 280 11.91 12.87 -32.37
N LEU A 281 11.51 12.38 -33.54
CA LEU A 281 10.70 13.15 -34.50
C LEU A 281 9.36 13.59 -33.90
N ASN A 282 8.63 12.67 -33.26
CA ASN A 282 7.35 12.96 -32.60
C ASN A 282 7.52 13.94 -31.44
N LYS A 283 8.61 13.82 -30.68
CA LYS A 283 8.97 14.78 -29.63
C LYS A 283 9.30 16.15 -30.21
N ALA A 284 10.04 16.22 -31.31
CA ALA A 284 10.35 17.48 -31.99
C ALA A 284 9.07 18.17 -32.47
N LYS A 285 8.13 17.43 -33.07
CA LYS A 285 6.82 17.93 -33.51
C LYS A 285 6.00 18.50 -32.36
N SER A 286 5.88 17.77 -31.26
CA SER A 286 5.11 18.20 -30.08
C SER A 286 5.78 19.39 -29.37
N SER A 287 7.10 19.37 -29.19
CA SER A 287 7.85 20.51 -28.63
C SER A 287 7.75 21.76 -29.50
N ALA A 288 7.72 21.62 -30.84
CA ALA A 288 7.55 22.76 -31.74
C ALA A 288 6.20 23.44 -31.55
N GLN A 289 5.14 22.67 -31.28
CA GLN A 289 3.84 23.24 -30.97
C GLN A 289 3.84 23.98 -29.63
N VAL A 290 4.52 23.43 -28.62
CA VAL A 290 4.69 24.09 -27.32
C VAL A 290 5.45 25.41 -27.46
N ASP A 291 6.54 25.43 -28.23
CA ASP A 291 7.32 26.65 -28.49
C ASP A 291 6.50 27.72 -29.21
N LYS A 292 5.73 27.33 -30.23
CA LYS A 292 4.80 28.24 -30.94
C LYS A 292 3.77 28.84 -30.00
N ASN A 293 3.12 28.01 -29.19
CA ASN A 293 2.11 28.45 -28.23
C ASN A 293 2.70 29.41 -27.18
N ALA A 294 3.90 29.10 -26.66
CA ALA A 294 4.58 29.93 -25.68
C ALA A 294 5.00 31.29 -26.28
N ALA A 295 5.45 31.31 -27.54
CA ALA A 295 5.76 32.55 -28.24
C ALA A 295 4.51 33.39 -28.55
N GLU A 296 3.40 32.74 -28.88
CA GLU A 296 2.10 33.41 -29.05
C GLU A 296 1.61 34.01 -27.73
N GLU A 297 1.70 33.26 -26.62
CA GLU A 297 1.36 33.74 -25.28
C GLU A 297 2.27 34.90 -24.84
N ALA A 298 3.55 34.90 -25.19
CA ALA A 298 4.45 36.02 -24.93
C ALA A 298 4.09 37.28 -25.74
N ARG A 299 3.57 37.13 -26.96
CA ARG A 299 3.13 38.24 -27.82
C ARG A 299 1.75 38.77 -27.45
N ARG A 300 0.87 37.89 -26.99
CA ARG A 300 -0.48 38.19 -26.54
C ARG A 300 -0.61 37.65 -25.12
N PRO A 301 0.06 38.29 -24.14
CA PRO A 301 -0.09 37.89 -22.75
C PRO A 301 -1.57 37.97 -22.44
N ARG A 302 -2.17 36.81 -22.15
CA ARG A 302 -3.54 36.79 -21.64
C ARG A 302 -3.57 37.73 -20.44
N PRO A 303 -4.63 38.54 -20.27
CA PRO A 303 -4.74 39.37 -19.09
C PRO A 303 -4.57 38.45 -17.88
N VAL A 304 -3.44 38.61 -17.19
CA VAL A 304 -3.24 37.95 -15.91
C VAL A 304 -4.36 38.51 -15.07
N TYR A 305 -5.34 37.66 -14.71
CA TYR A 305 -6.34 38.05 -13.74
C TYR A 305 -5.54 38.40 -12.50
N ARG A 306 -5.35 39.71 -12.28
CA ARG A 306 -4.63 40.23 -11.14
C ARG A 306 -5.52 39.82 -9.99
N SER A 307 -5.19 38.70 -9.34
CA SER A 307 -5.73 38.38 -8.04
C SER A 307 -5.47 39.64 -7.22
N SER A 308 -6.55 40.40 -6.98
CA SER A 308 -6.48 41.60 -6.16
C SER A 308 -5.78 41.22 -4.86
N PRO A 309 -4.99 42.12 -4.26
CA PRO A 309 -4.40 41.84 -2.95
C PRO A 309 -5.56 41.44 -2.03
N SER A 310 -5.64 40.15 -1.71
CA SER A 310 -6.60 39.70 -0.73
C SER A 310 -6.13 40.34 0.57
N HIS A 311 -6.91 41.31 1.03
CA HIS A 311 -6.81 41.78 2.40
C HIS A 311 -6.80 40.55 3.28
N ARG A 312 -5.68 40.40 3.99
CA ARG A 312 -5.42 39.39 5.00
C ARG A 312 -6.51 39.53 6.06
N SER A 313 -7.61 38.78 5.91
CA SER A 313 -8.49 38.45 7.01
C SER A 313 -8.03 37.09 7.54
N THR A 314 -7.45 37.16 8.73
CA THR A 314 -7.16 36.03 9.58
C THR A 314 -8.50 35.40 9.96
N TYR A 315 -8.91 34.34 9.26
CA TYR A 315 -9.91 33.44 9.79
C TYR A 315 -9.60 32.00 9.36
N SER A 316 -9.09 31.25 10.33
CA SER A 316 -8.98 29.80 10.29
C SER A 316 -10.39 29.20 10.22
N GLY A 317 -10.73 28.57 9.11
CA GLY A 317 -11.99 27.85 8.96
C GLY A 317 -11.80 26.68 8.00
N SER A 318 -11.69 25.49 8.56
CA SER A 318 -11.68 24.23 7.83
C SER A 318 -12.96 24.07 7.00
N ARG A 319 -12.81 23.63 5.74
CA ARG A 319 -13.65 22.59 5.12
C ARG A 319 -13.17 22.23 3.71
N ARG A 320 -12.94 20.92 3.55
CA ARG A 320 -12.84 20.21 2.29
C ARG A 320 -14.01 20.57 1.37
N SER A 321 -13.73 20.78 0.09
CA SER A 321 -14.65 20.42 -0.99
C SER A 321 -13.85 20.14 -2.25
N THR A 322 -14.04 18.92 -2.72
CA THR A 322 -13.47 18.23 -3.87
C THR A 322 -14.22 18.59 -5.14
N SER A 323 -13.48 19.04 -6.16
CA SER A 323 -13.80 18.91 -7.59
C SER A 323 -12.49 19.17 -8.34
N GLY A 324 -11.86 18.24 -9.05
CA GLY A 324 -12.44 17.38 -10.07
C GLY A 324 -11.82 17.81 -11.41
N PHE A 325 -10.53 17.50 -11.63
CA PHE A 325 -9.92 17.55 -12.96
C PHE A 325 -8.92 16.41 -13.13
N LYS A 326 -9.34 15.40 -13.90
CA LYS A 326 -8.50 14.33 -14.44
C LYS A 326 -7.59 14.93 -15.50
N VAL A 327 -6.28 14.85 -15.30
CA VAL A 327 -5.29 14.97 -16.38
C VAL A 327 -4.55 13.64 -16.44
N GLY A 328 -4.59 13.02 -17.63
CA GLY A 328 -4.02 11.70 -17.90
C GLY A 328 -2.53 11.64 -17.59
N GLY A 329 -2.18 10.78 -16.62
CA GLY A 329 -0.81 10.40 -16.33
C GLY A 329 -0.31 9.41 -17.37
N GLY A 330 0.43 9.91 -18.36
CA GLY A 330 1.30 9.08 -19.20
C GLY A 330 2.49 8.61 -18.38
N GLY A 331 2.61 7.29 -18.22
CA GLY A 331 3.67 6.63 -17.47
C GLY A 331 5.05 6.96 -18.02
N ARG A 332 5.92 7.47 -17.13
CA ARG A 332 7.35 7.56 -17.37
C ARG A 332 7.99 6.23 -17.00
N PHE A 333 8.66 5.61 -17.98
CA PHE A 333 9.65 4.57 -17.74
C PHE A 333 10.83 5.19 -16.99
N SER A 334 11.03 4.72 -15.75
CA SER A 334 12.23 4.96 -14.94
C SER A 334 13.24 3.86 -15.25
N GLY A 335 14.23 4.20 -16.07
CA GLY A 335 15.44 3.40 -16.25
C GLY A 335 16.48 3.86 -15.23
N GLY A 336 16.55 3.16 -14.09
CA GLY A 336 17.58 3.34 -13.08
C GLY A 336 18.86 2.60 -13.48
N GLY A 337 19.79 3.32 -14.10
CA GLY A 337 21.17 2.86 -14.29
C GLY A 337 22.02 3.22 -13.08
N ALA A 338 22.38 2.22 -12.27
CA ALA A 338 23.36 2.37 -11.21
C ALA A 338 24.78 2.35 -11.80
N SER A 339 25.42 3.51 -11.84
CA SER A 339 26.84 3.66 -12.14
C SER A 339 27.67 3.15 -10.97
N ARG A 340 28.48 2.11 -11.24
CA ARG A 340 29.54 1.62 -10.34
C ARG A 340 30.57 2.71 -10.10
N GLY A 341 30.79 3.05 -8.83
CA GLY A 341 31.94 3.83 -8.39
C GLY A 341 33.20 2.97 -8.40
N PHE A 342 34.13 3.32 -9.27
CA PHE A 342 35.53 2.95 -9.09
C PHE A 342 36.15 3.94 -8.09
N ARG A 343 36.64 3.41 -6.95
CA ARG A 343 37.70 4.06 -6.17
C ARG A 343 39.03 3.41 -6.55
N LYS A 344 40.07 4.26 -6.51
CA LYS A 344 41.48 3.95 -6.72
C LYS A 344 41.96 2.74 -5.93
#